data_AF-A0A7L4JJN4-F1
#
_entry.id   AF-A0A7L4JJN4-F1
#
_cell.length_a   1.000
_cell.length_b   1.000
_cell.length_c   1.000
_cell.angle_alpha   90.00
_cell.angle_beta   90.00
_cell.angle_gamma   90.00
#
_symmetry.space_group_name_H-M   'P 1'
#
loop_
_entity.id
_entity.type
_entity.pdbx_description
1 polymer ?
#
loop_
_entity_poly.entity_id
_entity_poly.type
_entity_poly.pdbx_seq_one_letter_code
_entity_poly.pdbx_strand_id
1 'polypeptide(L)' 'LGVRVAWDRHLAVTVTAEPELRGGTWGLCGTYTNDPADDFVLPGGDIAAFAAAFGNAWKVP' A
#
# COMPACT_ATOMS: atom_id res chain seq x y z
N LEU A 1 12.97 12.87 4.19
CA LEU A 1 12.18 11.85 4.92
C LEU A 1 10.76 12.38 4.99
N GLY A 2 9.84 11.79 4.21
CA GLY A 2 8.46 12.27 4.01
C GLY A 2 7.43 11.20 4.38
N VAL A 3 7.68 10.46 5.47
CA VAL A 3 6.74 9.46 5.99
C VAL A 3 6.49 9.75 7.46
N ARG A 4 5.22 9.70 7.87
CA ARG A 4 4.78 9.77 9.26
C ARG A 4 3.94 8.55 9.58
N VAL A 5 4.14 7.99 10.77
CA VAL A 5 3.35 6.86 11.26
C VAL A 5 2.66 7.27 12.54
N ALA A 6 1.35 7.12 12.58
CA ALA A 6 0.52 7.29 13.76
C ALA A 6 -0.07 5.94 14.15
N TRP A 7 -0.10 5.64 15.45
CA TRP A 7 -0.74 4.45 15.99
C TRP A 7 -1.66 4.87 17.13
N ASP A 8 -2.88 4.34 17.13
CA ASP A 8 -3.89 4.61 18.16
C ASP A 8 -3.60 3.90 19.50
N ARG A 9 -2.52 3.13 19.59
CA ARG A 9 -2.16 2.24 20.70
C ARG A 9 -3.10 1.05 20.88
N HIS A 10 -3.85 0.72 19.83
CA HIS A 10 -4.70 -0.46 19.74
C HIS A 10 -4.49 -1.13 18.38
N LEU A 11 -5.42 -1.01 17.44
CA LEU A 11 -5.40 -1.75 16.16
C LEU A 11 -5.20 -0.87 14.93
N ALA A 12 -5.28 0.47 15.05
CA ALA A 12 -5.20 1.36 13.89
C ALA A 12 -3.81 1.97 13.74
N VAL A 13 -3.16 1.66 12.62
CA VAL A 13 -1.92 2.31 12.18
C VAL A 13 -2.24 3.14 10.93
N THR A 14 -1.91 4.42 10.97
CA THR A 14 -2.03 5.34 9.83
C THR A 14 -0.64 5.72 9.34
N VAL A 15 -0.38 5.46 8.07
CA VAL A 15 0.85 5.89 7.39
C VAL A 15 0.50 7.08 6.50
N THR A 16 1.16 8.20 6.72
CA THR A 16 1.06 9.39 5.87
C THR A 16 2.34 9.55 5.08
N ALA A 17 2.24 9.45 3.75
CA ALA A 17 3.30 9.75 2.81
C ALA A 17 3.13 11.20 2.30
N GLU A 18 4.20 11.98 2.36
CA GLU A 18 4.24 13.33 1.81
C GLU A 18 4.25 13.28 0.26
N PRO A 19 3.80 14.36 -0.43
CA PRO A 19 3.59 14.34 -1.89
C PRO A 19 4.82 13.97 -2.72
N GLU A 20 6.04 14.15 -2.20
CA GLU A 20 7.29 13.79 -2.87
C GLU A 20 7.45 12.27 -3.06
N LEU A 21 6.64 11.45 -2.38
CA LEU A 21 6.61 9.99 -2.50
C LEU A 21 5.51 9.46 -3.43
N ARG A 22 4.77 10.34 -4.12
CA ARG A 22 3.71 9.97 -5.06
C ARG A 22 4.24 9.00 -6.13
N GLY A 23 3.52 7.90 -6.34
CA GLY A 23 3.90 6.83 -7.28
C GLY A 23 5.11 6.00 -6.85
N GLY A 24 5.65 6.22 -5.65
CA GLY A 24 6.84 5.53 -5.14
C GLY A 24 6.56 4.50 -4.04
N THR A 25 5.28 4.19 -3.78
CA THR A 25 4.89 3.19 -2.78
C THR A 25 4.50 1.88 -3.45
N TRP A 26 4.65 0.77 -2.73
CA TRP A 26 4.13 -0.54 -3.10
C TRP A 26 3.77 -1.32 -1.84
N GLY A 27 2.77 -2.19 -1.93
CA GLY A 27 2.31 -2.99 -0.80
C GLY A 27 0.83 -2.78 -0.51
N LEU A 28 0.40 -3.19 0.68
CA LEU A 28 -1.01 -3.19 1.09
C LEU A 28 -1.69 -1.81 1.11
N CYS A 29 -0.91 -0.72 1.10
CA CYS A 29 -1.43 0.66 1.00
C CYS A 29 -1.47 1.19 -0.45
N GLY A 30 -1.21 0.35 -1.45
CA GLY A 30 -1.28 0.74 -2.86
C GLY A 30 -0.05 1.47 -3.40
N THR A 31 -0.20 2.04 -4.58
CA THR A 31 0.88 2.65 -5.39
C THR A 31 1.05 4.15 -5.16
N TYR A 32 0.05 4.78 -4.50
CA TYR A 32 -0.04 6.22 -4.30
C TYR A 32 0.00 7.03 -5.60
N THR A 33 -0.67 6.56 -6.67
CA THR A 33 -0.75 7.24 -7.99
C THR A 33 -2.02 8.07 -8.19
N ASN A 34 -2.98 8.00 -7.26
CA ASN A 34 -4.37 8.46 -7.41
C ASN A 34 -5.19 7.68 -8.46
N ASP A 35 -4.73 6.50 -8.88
CA ASP A 35 -5.49 5.58 -9.73
C ASP A 35 -5.90 4.33 -8.94
N PRO A 36 -7.16 4.21 -8.49
CA PRO A 36 -7.62 3.03 -7.75
C PRO A 36 -7.52 1.72 -8.55
N ALA A 37 -7.36 1.78 -9.88
CA ALA A 37 -7.22 0.59 -10.71
C ALA A 37 -5.88 -0.14 -10.53
N ASP A 38 -4.85 0.54 -10.00
CA ASP A 38 -3.51 -0.04 -9.81
C ASP A 38 -3.17 -0.34 -8.33
N ASP A 39 -4.07 -0.04 -7.38
CA ASP A 39 -3.80 -0.22 -5.95
C ASP A 39 -3.56 -1.70 -5.57
N PHE A 40 -4.05 -2.65 -6.38
CA PHE A 40 -3.87 -4.09 -6.19
C PHE A 40 -2.69 -4.68 -6.98
N VAL A 41 -1.67 -3.88 -7.29
CA VAL A 41 -0.39 -4.36 -7.85
C VAL A 41 0.25 -5.39 -6.91
N LEU A 42 0.58 -6.55 -7.45
CA LEU A 42 1.25 -7.67 -6.80
C LEU A 42 2.77 -7.46 -6.79
N PRO A 43 3.54 -8.18 -5.95
CA PRO A 43 5.01 -8.10 -5.95
C PRO A 43 5.66 -8.41 -7.32
N GLY A 44 4.98 -9.16 -8.19
CA GLY A 44 5.42 -9.47 -9.55
C GLY A 44 5.04 -8.44 -10.62
N GLY A 45 4.28 -7.39 -10.27
CA GLY A 45 3.84 -6.33 -11.18
C GLY A 45 2.44 -6.51 -11.79
N ASP A 46 1.85 -7.71 -11.71
CA ASP A 46 0.47 -7.96 -12.14
C ASP A 46 -0.55 -7.28 -11.20
N ILE A 47 -1.76 -6.98 -11.69
CA ILE A 47 -2.86 -6.42 -10.89
C ILE A 47 -3.84 -7.52 -10.52
N ALA A 48 -4.09 -7.70 -9.21
CA ALA A 48 -5.07 -8.68 -8.74
C ALA A 48 -6.52 -8.17 -8.88
N ALA A 49 -7.41 -9.05 -9.34
CA ALA A 49 -8.84 -8.75 -9.44
C ALA A 49 -9.58 -8.77 -8.09
N PHE A 50 -9.00 -9.42 -7.07
CA PHE A 50 -9.65 -9.64 -5.78
C PHE A 50 -8.73 -9.29 -4.61
N ALA A 51 -9.31 -8.64 -3.60
CA ALA A 51 -8.58 -8.21 -2.39
C ALA A 51 -7.91 -9.38 -1.64
N ALA A 52 -8.53 -10.56 -1.62
CA ALA A 52 -7.94 -11.74 -0.98
C ALA A 52 -6.66 -12.22 -1.69
N ALA A 53 -6.64 -12.21 -3.03
CA ALA A 53 -5.45 -12.58 -3.79
C ALA A 53 -4.33 -11.55 -3.59
N PHE A 54 -4.69 -10.26 -3.61
CA PHE A 54 -3.77 -9.16 -3.31
C PHE A 54 -3.16 -9.28 -1.92
N GLY A 55 -3.99 -9.36 -0.87
CA GLY A 55 -3.53 -9.44 0.52
C GLY A 55 -2.64 -10.65 0.80
N ASN A 56 -2.97 -11.81 0.22
CA ASN A 56 -2.17 -13.03 0.38
C ASN A 56 -0.78 -12.93 -0.27
N ALA A 57 -0.66 -12.21 -1.40
CA ALA A 57 0.61 -12.08 -2.12
C ALA A 57 1.63 -11.20 -1.40
N TRP A 58 1.17 -10.28 -0.54
CA TRP A 58 2.02 -9.38 0.25
C TRP A 58 2.41 -9.96 1.62
N LYS A 59 2.14 -11.23 1.88
CA LYS A 59 2.58 -11.92 3.09
C LYS A 59 4.11 -12.03 3.10
N VAL A 60 4.74 -11.52 4.15
CA VAL A 60 6.16 -11.76 4.48
C VAL A 60 6.32 -13.06 5.28
N PRO A 61 7.44 -13.80 5.11
CA PRO A 61 7.72 -15.03 5.89
C PRO A 61 7.75 -14.84 7.40
#